data_AF-A0A938UFN2-F1
#
_entry.id   AF-A0A938UFN2-F1
#
_cell.length_a   1.000
_cell.length_b   1.000
_cell.length_c   1.000
_cell.angle_alpha   90.00
_cell.angle_beta   90.00
_cell.angle_gamma   90.00
#
_symmetry.space_group_name_H-M   'P 1'
#
loop_
_entity.id
_entity.type
_entity.pdbx_description
1 polymer ?
#
loop_
_entity_poly.entity_id
_entity_poly.type
_entity_poly.pdbx_seq_one_letter_code
_entity_poly.pdbx_strand_id
1 'polypeptide(L)'
;MKKDDLPYMPFYIGDWFKAPDVQSLSFEDKGIWFEMLCYMWESKERGYLINNNGCPYSISELSRLMRLPEDLLKQKVKQLLDFGVASSRESDGAIYSRKMVRDQEIRKIRQKAGKKGGIKSFASRFAQANAQANTDIDIDIENDIDIKKILDLINTEIPEATGSNQVTSPILFQRLDSFLQTYPTFQDIEIWKQYLSKVKESDFLMGRGDEVKQPPLAVSWICDPKNAMDVMDGKYKNRLRRANAAPRILV
;
A
#
# COMPACT_ATOMS: atom_id res chain seq x y z
N MET A 1 0.69 -11.24 13.55
CA MET A 1 1.67 -10.78 12.54
C MET A 1 1.91 -11.94 11.57
N LYS A 2 1.71 -11.73 10.26
CA LYS A 2 1.88 -12.79 9.25
C LYS A 2 3.35 -13.25 9.23
N LYS A 3 3.57 -14.56 9.12
CA LYS A 3 4.88 -15.20 8.88
C LYS A 3 5.52 -14.52 7.66
N ASP A 4 6.83 -14.25 7.71
CA ASP A 4 7.54 -13.85 6.48
C ASP A 4 7.44 -15.02 5.50
N ASP A 5 6.64 -14.86 4.43
CA ASP A 5 6.24 -15.87 3.45
C ASP A 5 7.43 -16.30 2.55
N LEU A 6 8.47 -16.88 3.14
CA LEU A 6 9.49 -17.62 2.40
C LEU A 6 9.12 -19.10 2.36
N PRO A 7 8.98 -19.69 1.17
CA PRO A 7 8.59 -21.10 1.04
C PRO A 7 9.70 -22.08 1.42
N TYR A 8 10.97 -21.64 1.50
CA TYR A 8 12.10 -22.50 1.84
C TYR A 8 13.20 -21.74 2.60
N MET A 9 13.97 -22.47 3.41
CA MET A 9 15.19 -21.97 4.04
C MET A 9 16.36 -21.98 3.04
N PRO A 10 16.96 -20.82 2.69
CA PRO A 10 18.16 -20.80 1.88
C PRO A 10 19.31 -21.38 2.69
N PHE A 11 19.94 -22.42 2.16
CA PHE A 11 21.05 -23.10 2.80
C PHE A 11 22.26 -23.11 1.86
N TYR A 12 23.31 -22.40 2.23
CA TYR A 12 24.51 -22.25 1.42
C TYR A 12 25.52 -23.33 1.78
N ILE A 13 25.63 -24.36 0.95
CA ILE A 13 26.53 -25.51 1.13
C ILE A 13 27.98 -25.05 1.35
N GLY A 14 28.42 -24.05 0.59
CA GLY A 14 29.77 -23.48 0.72
C GLY A 14 30.02 -22.85 2.09
N ASP A 15 29.04 -22.14 2.66
CA ASP A 15 29.17 -21.53 3.98
C ASP A 15 29.25 -22.61 5.07
N TRP A 16 28.47 -23.69 4.93
CA TRP A 16 28.51 -24.82 5.84
C TRP A 16 29.89 -25.49 5.87
N PHE A 17 30.46 -25.81 4.70
CA PHE A 17 31.77 -26.47 4.62
C PHE A 17 32.95 -25.56 4.97
N LYS A 18 32.84 -24.25 4.75
CA LYS A 18 33.92 -23.30 5.00
C LYS A 18 33.93 -22.73 6.42
N ALA A 19 32.86 -22.94 7.20
CA ALA A 19 32.75 -22.49 8.59
C ALA A 19 33.59 -23.39 9.52
N PRO A 20 34.77 -22.95 10.01
CA PRO A 20 35.67 -23.81 10.77
C PRO A 20 35.09 -24.22 12.14
N ASP A 21 34.36 -23.30 12.75
CA ASP A 21 33.60 -23.50 13.98
C ASP A 21 32.58 -24.63 13.82
N VAL A 22 31.77 -24.60 12.77
CA VAL A 22 30.81 -25.68 12.46
C VAL A 22 31.54 -26.97 12.09
N GLN A 23 32.64 -26.91 11.33
CA GLN A 23 33.35 -28.11 10.89
C GLN A 23 34.04 -28.87 12.03
N SER A 24 34.46 -28.16 13.09
CA SER A 24 35.04 -28.76 14.31
C SER A 24 34.04 -29.55 15.16
N LEU A 25 32.74 -29.39 14.92
CA LEU A 25 31.69 -30.11 15.65
C LEU A 25 31.67 -31.60 15.28
N SER A 26 31.25 -32.42 16.25
CA SER A 26 30.92 -33.83 15.98
C SER A 26 29.70 -33.93 15.05
N PHE A 27 29.49 -35.09 14.42
CA PHE A 27 28.30 -35.30 13.57
C PHE A 27 26.99 -35.13 14.35
N GLU A 28 26.94 -35.54 15.61
CA GLU A 28 25.80 -35.33 16.50
C GLU A 28 25.55 -33.84 16.72
N ASP A 29 26.58 -33.08 17.10
CA ASP A 29 26.47 -31.64 17.37
C ASP A 29 26.06 -30.86 16.11
N LYS A 30 26.57 -31.28 14.93
CA LYS A 30 26.14 -30.73 13.62
C LYS A 30 24.66 -30.98 13.39
N GLY A 31 24.15 -32.17 13.71
CA GLY A 31 22.73 -32.51 13.60
C GLY A 31 21.86 -31.66 14.53
N ILE A 32 22.24 -31.55 15.80
CA ILE A 32 21.55 -30.72 16.80
C ILE A 32 21.53 -29.26 16.34
N TRP A 33 22.67 -28.73 15.90
CA TRP A 33 22.74 -27.36 15.40
C TRP A 33 21.88 -27.14 14.16
N PHE A 34 21.89 -28.08 13.21
CA PHE A 34 21.06 -28.01 12.02
C PHE A 34 19.56 -27.99 12.36
N GLU A 35 19.12 -28.82 13.30
CA GLU A 35 17.73 -28.83 13.76
C GLU A 35 17.37 -27.51 14.48
N MET A 36 18.26 -26.95 15.29
CA MET A 36 18.07 -25.62 15.89
C MET A 36 17.93 -24.53 14.81
N LEU A 37 18.70 -24.58 13.72
CA LEU A 37 18.56 -23.65 12.59
C LEU A 37 17.17 -23.74 11.94
N CYS A 38 16.60 -24.94 11.81
CA CYS A 38 15.24 -25.13 11.32
C CYS A 38 14.19 -24.46 12.23
N TYR A 39 14.34 -24.55 13.55
CA TYR A 39 13.44 -23.85 14.49
C TYR A 39 13.63 -22.34 14.45
N MET A 40 14.86 -21.84 14.36
CA MET A 40 15.16 -20.42 14.17
C MET A 40 14.58 -19.88 12.86
N TRP A 41 14.54 -20.71 11.83
CA TRP A 41 13.88 -20.40 10.57
C TRP A 41 12.37 -20.28 10.74
N GLU A 42 11.73 -21.19 11.44
CA GLU A 42 10.27 -21.14 11.64
C GLU A 42 9.83 -20.12 12.71
N SER A 43 10.77 -19.57 13.47
CA SER A 43 10.47 -18.63 14.55
C SER A 43 9.83 -17.31 14.06
N LYS A 44 8.97 -16.74 14.92
CA LYS A 44 8.40 -15.40 14.76
C LYS A 44 9.49 -14.33 14.64
N GLU A 45 10.59 -14.49 15.37
CA GLU A 45 11.78 -13.69 15.24
C GLU A 45 12.87 -14.49 14.50
N ARG A 46 12.89 -14.35 13.18
CA ARG A 46 13.78 -15.10 12.29
C ARG A 46 15.24 -15.07 12.77
N GLY A 47 15.82 -16.25 12.94
CA GLY A 47 17.21 -16.40 13.38
C GLY A 47 17.38 -16.62 14.88
N TYR A 48 16.32 -16.46 15.68
CA TYR A 48 16.34 -16.66 17.13
C TYR A 48 15.47 -17.88 17.53
N LEU A 49 15.87 -18.58 18.58
CA LEU A 49 15.06 -19.62 19.22
C LEU A 49 14.01 -18.97 20.14
N ILE A 50 12.99 -18.42 19.51
CA ILE A 50 11.83 -17.81 20.17
C ILE A 50 10.60 -18.69 19.99
N ASN A 51 9.88 -18.92 21.09
CA ASN A 51 8.64 -19.67 21.12
C ASN A 51 7.46 -18.87 20.52
N ASN A 52 6.30 -19.51 20.39
CA ASN A 52 5.12 -18.87 19.83
C ASN A 52 4.59 -17.70 20.66
N ASN A 53 4.98 -17.57 21.93
CA ASN A 53 4.58 -16.45 22.78
C ASN A 53 5.52 -15.25 22.65
N GLY A 54 6.60 -15.36 21.88
CA GLY A 54 7.60 -14.30 21.74
C GLY A 54 8.70 -14.33 22.81
N CYS A 55 8.75 -15.40 23.62
CA CYS A 55 9.79 -15.58 24.64
C CYS A 55 10.88 -16.55 24.16
N PRO A 56 12.13 -16.41 24.63
CA PRO A 56 13.17 -17.40 24.38
C PRO A 56 12.74 -18.80 24.83
N TYR A 57 13.08 -19.82 24.05
CA TYR A 57 12.89 -21.19 24.51
C TYR A 57 13.76 -21.47 25.74
N SER A 58 13.14 -21.96 26.81
CA SER A 58 13.89 -22.59 27.91
C SER A 58 14.51 -23.91 27.44
N ILE A 59 15.57 -24.36 28.13
CA ILE A 59 16.20 -25.66 27.83
C ILE A 59 15.20 -26.82 27.93
N SER A 60 14.30 -26.80 28.93
CA SER A 60 13.27 -27.83 29.09
C SER A 60 12.26 -27.84 27.94
N GLU A 61 11.83 -26.68 27.45
CA GLU A 61 10.95 -26.60 26.29
C GLU A 61 11.64 -27.07 25.01
N LEU A 62 12.88 -26.64 24.78
CA LEU A 62 13.66 -27.03 23.60
C LEU A 62 14.00 -28.53 23.62
N SER A 63 14.26 -29.10 24.81
CA SER A 63 14.48 -30.53 25.02
C SER A 63 13.26 -31.35 24.61
N ARG A 64 12.06 -30.93 25.03
CA ARG A 64 10.79 -31.56 24.60
C ARG A 64 10.57 -31.44 23.10
N LEU A 65 10.93 -30.29 22.52
CA LEU A 65 10.75 -30.01 21.10
C LEU A 65 11.66 -30.87 20.22
N MET A 66 12.94 -30.96 20.56
CA MET A 66 13.97 -31.72 19.84
C MET A 66 14.02 -33.20 20.26
N ARG A 67 13.25 -33.61 21.27
CA ARG A 67 13.21 -34.97 21.83
C ARG A 67 14.58 -35.47 22.31
N LEU A 68 15.34 -34.57 22.94
CA LEU A 68 16.65 -34.87 23.52
C LEU A 68 16.58 -34.79 25.05
N PRO A 69 17.35 -35.60 25.80
CA PRO A 69 17.47 -35.44 27.24
C PRO A 69 17.89 -34.02 27.62
N GLU A 70 17.28 -33.45 28.66
CA GLU A 70 17.48 -32.04 29.03
C GLU A 70 18.95 -31.74 29.37
N ASP A 71 19.62 -32.64 30.10
CA ASP A 71 21.04 -32.51 30.46
C ASP A 71 21.96 -32.56 29.24
N LEU A 72 21.66 -33.43 28.28
CA LEU A 72 22.39 -33.51 27.02
C LEU A 72 22.24 -32.18 26.27
N LEU A 73 21.01 -31.71 26.08
CA LEU A 73 20.77 -30.45 25.35
C LEU A 73 21.46 -29.26 26.04
N LYS A 74 21.42 -29.19 27.37
CA LYS A 74 22.11 -28.16 28.16
C LYS A 74 23.62 -28.16 27.88
N GLN A 75 24.24 -29.34 27.90
CA GLN A 75 25.66 -29.49 27.59
C GLN A 75 25.97 -29.06 26.15
N LYS A 76 25.15 -29.50 25.18
CA LYS A 76 25.35 -29.22 23.75
C LYS A 76 25.17 -27.74 23.44
N VAL A 77 24.16 -27.08 24.01
CA VAL A 77 23.97 -25.63 23.91
C VAL A 77 25.19 -24.88 24.45
N LYS A 78 25.70 -25.26 25.62
CA LYS A 78 26.91 -24.65 26.19
C LYS A 78 28.10 -24.81 25.24
N GLN A 79 28.31 -26.01 24.70
CA GLN A 79 29.40 -26.28 23.75
C GLN A 79 29.28 -25.43 22.48
N LEU A 80 28.08 -25.29 21.90
CA LEU A 80 27.84 -24.46 20.72
C LEU A 80 28.12 -22.98 20.98
N LEU A 81 27.82 -22.48 22.17
CA LEU A 81 28.14 -21.12 22.59
C LEU A 81 29.65 -20.93 22.81
N ASP A 82 30.29 -21.87 23.51
CA ASP A 82 31.72 -21.84 23.80
C ASP A 82 32.57 -21.90 22.52
N PHE A 83 32.16 -22.69 21.53
CA PHE A 83 32.82 -22.78 20.21
C PHE A 83 32.49 -21.61 19.30
N GLY A 84 31.61 -20.71 19.75
CA GLY A 84 31.17 -19.55 18.98
C GLY A 84 30.26 -19.89 17.80
N VAL A 85 29.77 -21.12 17.66
CA VAL A 85 28.83 -21.51 16.58
C VAL A 85 27.50 -20.79 16.73
N ALA A 86 26.98 -20.74 17.95
CA ALA A 86 25.78 -19.99 18.31
C ALA A 86 26.15 -18.72 19.09
N SER A 87 25.20 -17.80 19.24
CA SER A 87 25.30 -16.67 20.16
C SER A 87 24.07 -16.59 21.05
N SER A 88 24.20 -15.93 22.20
CA SER A 88 23.09 -15.62 23.10
C SER A 88 22.85 -14.11 23.11
N ARG A 89 21.59 -13.71 23.10
CA ARG A 89 21.18 -12.30 23.14
C ARG A 89 21.28 -11.77 24.57
N GLU A 90 21.99 -10.67 24.75
CA GLU A 90 22.27 -10.10 26.08
C GLU A 90 21.01 -9.75 26.89
N SER A 91 19.93 -9.32 26.22
CA SER A 91 18.73 -8.83 26.90
C SER A 91 17.89 -9.92 27.58
N ASP A 92 17.86 -11.14 27.04
CA ASP A 92 16.95 -12.20 27.49
C ASP A 92 17.48 -13.63 27.33
N GLY A 93 18.73 -13.78 26.89
CA GLY A 93 19.39 -15.07 26.74
C GLY A 93 19.03 -15.86 25.47
N ALA A 94 18.21 -15.31 24.56
CA ALA A 94 17.79 -16.03 23.35
C ALA A 94 18.99 -16.54 22.54
N ILE A 95 19.02 -17.84 22.27
CA ILE A 95 20.04 -18.44 21.41
C ILE A 95 19.70 -18.12 19.95
N TYR A 96 20.69 -17.72 19.16
CA TYR A 96 20.47 -17.29 17.79
C TYR A 96 21.63 -17.59 16.84
N SER A 97 21.32 -17.61 15.55
CA SER A 97 22.28 -17.70 14.45
C SER A 97 22.60 -16.31 13.90
N ARG A 98 23.82 -15.83 14.14
CA ARG A 98 24.30 -14.51 13.67
C ARG A 98 24.10 -14.32 12.17
N LYS A 99 24.35 -15.37 11.38
CA LYS A 99 24.18 -15.33 9.92
C LYS A 99 22.71 -15.17 9.54
N MET A 100 21.81 -15.96 10.14
CA MET A 100 20.38 -15.90 9.80
C MET A 100 19.77 -14.54 10.17
N VAL A 101 20.18 -13.96 11.32
CA VAL A 101 19.77 -12.61 11.72
C VAL A 101 20.25 -11.57 10.70
N ARG A 102 21.52 -11.60 10.31
CA ARG A 102 22.07 -10.70 9.29
C ARG A 102 21.37 -10.84 7.94
N ASP A 103 21.13 -12.08 7.49
CA ASP A 103 20.45 -12.34 6.22
C ASP A 103 19.01 -11.81 6.25
N GLN A 104 18.33 -11.92 7.39
CA GLN A 104 16.99 -11.35 7.59
C GLN A 104 17.00 -9.81 7.59
N GLU A 105 17.98 -9.17 8.23
CA GLU A 105 18.13 -7.71 8.20
C GLU A 105 18.33 -7.19 6.77
N ILE A 106 19.24 -7.82 6.02
CA ILE A 106 19.49 -7.51 4.61
C ILE A 106 18.22 -7.69 3.78
N ARG A 107 17.47 -8.78 4.01
CA ARG A 107 16.19 -9.03 3.36
C ARG A 107 15.19 -7.90 3.61
N LYS A 108 15.02 -7.47 4.87
CA LYS A 108 14.11 -6.36 5.22
C LYS A 108 14.51 -5.06 4.52
N ILE A 109 15.80 -4.76 4.45
CA ILE A 109 16.33 -3.59 3.74
C ILE A 109 16.00 -3.68 2.23
N ARG A 110 16.30 -4.83 1.60
CA ARG A 110 16.02 -5.06 0.17
C ARG A 110 14.53 -4.99 -0.15
N GLN A 111 13.66 -5.52 0.72
CA GLN A 111 12.22 -5.44 0.55
C GLN A 111 11.74 -3.98 0.57
N LYS A 112 12.20 -3.18 1.54
CA LYS A 112 11.87 -1.74 1.63
C LYS A 112 12.35 -0.98 0.38
N ALA A 113 13.58 -1.22 -0.05
CA ALA A 113 14.15 -0.60 -1.24
C ALA A 113 13.39 -1.00 -2.52
N GLY A 114 13.09 -2.29 -2.68
CA GLY A 114 12.32 -2.82 -3.81
C GLY A 114 10.91 -2.23 -3.89
N LYS A 115 10.21 -2.11 -2.75
CA LYS A 115 8.90 -1.44 -2.70
C LYS A 115 8.98 0.01 -3.17
N LYS A 116 9.98 0.77 -2.71
CA LYS A 116 10.19 2.17 -3.12
C LYS A 116 10.50 2.28 -4.61
N GLY A 117 11.35 1.40 -5.14
CA GLY A 117 11.68 1.36 -6.57
C GLY A 117 10.46 1.01 -7.45
N GLY A 118 9.68 0.01 -7.03
CA GLY A 118 8.46 -0.39 -7.72
C GLY A 118 7.43 0.73 -7.83
N ILE A 119 7.17 1.47 -6.74
CA ILE A 119 6.25 2.62 -6.74
C ILE A 119 6.73 3.70 -7.73
N LYS A 120 8.03 4.04 -7.71
CA LYS A 120 8.59 5.05 -8.61
C LYS A 120 8.47 4.63 -10.08
N SER A 121 8.80 3.38 -10.39
CA SER A 121 8.70 2.84 -11.75
C SER A 121 7.24 2.76 -12.24
N PHE A 122 6.31 2.41 -11.35
CA PHE A 122 4.89 2.39 -11.68
C PHE A 122 4.39 3.80 -12.01
N ALA A 123 4.69 4.78 -11.16
CA ALA A 123 4.28 6.17 -11.37
C ALA A 123 4.84 6.74 -12.69
N SER A 124 6.10 6.46 -13.02
CA SER A 124 6.69 6.95 -14.27
C SER A 124 6.06 6.30 -15.50
N ARG A 125 5.80 4.99 -15.46
CA ARG A 125 5.12 4.26 -16.55
C ARG A 125 3.68 4.72 -16.71
N PHE A 126 2.98 4.97 -15.61
CA PHE A 126 1.61 5.48 -15.63
C PHE A 126 1.54 6.90 -16.23
N ALA A 127 2.48 7.78 -15.86
CA ALA A 127 2.57 9.12 -16.44
C ALA A 127 2.86 9.08 -17.95
N GLN A 128 3.76 8.20 -18.40
CA GLN A 128 4.06 8.02 -19.83
C GLN A 128 2.86 7.47 -20.61
N ALA A 129 2.17 6.46 -20.07
CA ALA A 129 0.97 5.89 -20.69
C ALA A 129 -0.16 6.93 -20.82
N ASN A 130 -0.37 7.76 -19.80
CA ASN A 130 -1.33 8.86 -19.86
C ASN A 130 -0.94 9.92 -20.89
N ALA A 131 0.35 10.27 -21.00
CA ALA A 131 0.80 11.23 -21.99
C ALA A 131 0.57 10.73 -23.43
N GLN A 132 0.83 9.44 -23.69
CA GLN A 132 0.60 8.83 -25.00
C GLN A 132 -0.89 8.75 -25.36
N ALA A 133 -1.74 8.39 -24.40
CA ALA A 133 -3.19 8.37 -24.61
C ALA A 133 -3.75 9.75 -24.96
N ASN A 134 -3.07 10.84 -24.59
CA ASN A 134 -3.49 12.20 -24.91
C ASN A 134 -3.10 12.64 -26.34
N THR A 135 -2.08 12.04 -26.95
CA THR A 135 -1.57 12.43 -28.27
C THR A 135 -2.22 11.67 -29.42
N ASP A 136 -2.74 10.47 -29.16
CA ASP A 136 -3.30 9.58 -30.20
C ASP A 136 -4.81 9.80 -30.44
N ILE A 137 -5.37 10.89 -29.90
CA ILE A 137 -6.78 11.26 -30.04
C ILE A 137 -6.91 12.24 -31.23
N ASP A 138 -7.25 11.72 -32.41
CA ASP A 138 -7.74 12.52 -33.54
C ASP A 138 -9.23 12.83 -33.32
N ILE A 139 -9.55 14.09 -32.98
CA ILE A 139 -10.94 14.57 -32.88
C ILE A 139 -11.24 15.42 -34.09
N ASP A 140 -12.22 15.01 -34.88
CA ASP A 140 -12.95 15.90 -35.80
C ASP A 140 -13.79 16.87 -34.97
N ILE A 141 -13.18 17.99 -34.56
CA ILE A 141 -13.78 19.03 -33.70
C ILE A 141 -14.98 19.74 -34.37
N GLU A 142 -15.26 19.45 -35.64
CA GLU A 142 -16.30 20.10 -36.43
C GLU A 142 -17.73 19.60 -36.16
N ASN A 143 -17.94 18.41 -35.59
CA ASN A 143 -19.29 17.81 -35.58
C ASN A 143 -20.09 17.77 -34.26
N ASP A 144 -19.70 18.47 -33.19
CA ASP A 144 -20.48 18.47 -31.94
C ASP A 144 -20.74 19.87 -31.36
N ILE A 145 -21.68 20.57 -31.99
CA ILE A 145 -22.17 21.89 -31.54
C ILE A 145 -22.78 21.80 -30.12
N ASP A 146 -23.28 20.65 -29.68
CA ASP A 146 -23.94 20.49 -28.38
C ASP A 146 -22.96 20.21 -27.22
N ILE A 147 -21.86 19.49 -27.45
CA ILE A 147 -20.80 19.29 -26.44
C ILE A 147 -20.10 20.62 -26.13
N LYS A 148 -19.80 21.43 -27.15
CA LYS A 148 -19.22 22.77 -26.95
C LYS A 148 -20.12 23.65 -26.09
N LYS A 149 -21.43 23.66 -26.34
CA LYS A 149 -22.41 24.40 -25.51
C LYS A 149 -22.39 23.95 -24.06
N ILE A 150 -22.28 22.65 -23.80
CA ILE A 150 -22.21 22.10 -22.43
C ILE A 150 -20.91 22.52 -21.75
N LEU A 151 -19.77 22.47 -22.44
CA LEU A 151 -18.48 22.92 -21.89
C LEU A 151 -18.47 24.43 -21.61
N ASP A 152 -19.03 25.24 -22.50
CA ASP A 152 -19.20 26.68 -22.30
C ASP A 152 -20.12 26.97 -21.11
N LEU A 153 -21.20 26.20 -20.96
CA LEU A 153 -22.09 26.27 -19.80
C LEU A 153 -21.34 25.93 -18.51
N ILE A 154 -20.55 24.86 -18.48
CA ILE A 154 -19.74 24.47 -17.32
C ILE A 154 -18.78 25.59 -16.92
N ASN A 155 -18.12 26.23 -17.89
CA ASN A 155 -17.23 27.37 -17.63
C ASN A 155 -17.94 28.60 -17.09
N THR A 156 -19.10 28.90 -17.66
CA THR A 156 -19.90 30.06 -17.28
C THR A 156 -20.44 29.87 -15.88
N GLU A 157 -20.93 28.67 -15.59
CA GLU A 157 -21.54 28.35 -14.32
C GLU A 157 -20.47 28.17 -13.23
N ILE A 158 -19.42 27.40 -13.46
CA ILE A 158 -18.44 27.00 -12.42
C ILE A 158 -17.00 27.33 -12.85
N PRO A 159 -16.66 28.62 -13.04
CA PRO A 159 -15.34 29.03 -13.52
C PRO A 159 -14.20 28.68 -12.54
N GLU A 160 -14.50 28.55 -11.25
CA GLU A 160 -13.49 28.19 -10.25
C GLU A 160 -13.05 26.72 -10.35
N ALA A 161 -13.87 25.86 -10.97
CA ALA A 161 -13.55 24.45 -11.18
C ALA A 161 -12.79 24.18 -12.50
N THR A 162 -12.76 25.16 -13.41
CA THR A 162 -12.28 24.97 -14.80
C THR A 162 -10.86 25.50 -15.04
N GLY A 163 -10.28 26.20 -14.05
CA GLY A 163 -8.88 26.65 -13.96
C GLY A 163 -8.12 26.77 -15.29
N SER A 164 -8.17 27.95 -15.93
CA SER A 164 -7.41 28.48 -17.09
C SER A 164 -7.00 27.58 -18.28
N ASN A 165 -7.12 26.26 -18.28
CA ASN A 165 -6.65 25.37 -19.35
C ASN A 165 -7.45 24.04 -19.50
N GLN A 166 -8.58 23.83 -18.83
CA GLN A 166 -9.29 22.52 -18.86
C GLN A 166 -10.42 22.40 -19.90
N VAL A 167 -10.79 23.47 -20.60
CA VAL A 167 -11.99 23.49 -21.45
C VAL A 167 -11.80 22.82 -22.81
N THR A 168 -10.57 22.80 -23.31
CA THR A 168 -10.26 22.39 -24.69
C THR A 168 -9.55 21.04 -24.78
N SER A 169 -9.52 20.26 -23.69
CA SER A 169 -8.82 18.97 -23.66
C SER A 169 -9.60 17.91 -24.46
N PRO A 170 -9.01 17.28 -25.50
CA PRO A 170 -9.62 16.21 -26.29
C PRO A 170 -10.30 15.09 -25.46
N ILE A 171 -9.66 14.72 -24.35
CA ILE A 171 -10.14 13.70 -23.41
C ILE A 171 -11.44 14.12 -22.73
N LEU A 172 -11.58 15.40 -22.41
CA LEU A 172 -12.78 15.90 -21.75
C LEU A 172 -13.97 15.84 -22.70
N PHE A 173 -13.74 16.20 -23.97
CA PHE A 173 -14.73 16.01 -25.04
C PHE A 173 -15.15 14.55 -25.16
N GLN A 174 -14.20 13.62 -25.27
CA GLN A 174 -14.52 12.19 -25.40
C GLN A 174 -15.26 11.63 -24.18
N ARG A 175 -14.86 12.04 -22.98
CA ARG A 175 -15.55 11.64 -21.75
C ARG A 175 -16.97 12.17 -21.70
N LEU A 176 -17.16 13.42 -22.10
CA LEU A 176 -18.47 14.04 -22.15
C LEU A 176 -19.35 13.41 -23.24
N ASP A 177 -18.80 13.09 -24.41
CA ASP A 177 -19.48 12.31 -25.44
C ASP A 177 -19.91 10.93 -24.91
N SER A 178 -18.97 10.18 -24.32
CA SER A 178 -19.26 8.87 -23.70
C SER A 178 -20.32 8.97 -22.60
N PHE A 179 -20.29 10.04 -21.82
CA PHE A 179 -21.29 10.35 -20.79
C PHE A 179 -22.68 10.57 -21.42
N LEU A 180 -22.78 11.37 -22.47
CA LEU A 180 -24.04 11.68 -23.16
C LEU A 180 -24.61 10.46 -23.90
N GLN A 181 -23.75 9.58 -24.42
CA GLN A 181 -24.16 8.29 -24.98
C GLN A 181 -24.71 7.35 -23.90
N THR A 182 -24.10 7.35 -22.72
CA THR A 182 -24.55 6.50 -21.59
C THR A 182 -25.84 7.05 -20.95
N TYR A 183 -26.00 8.38 -20.92
CA TYR A 183 -27.13 9.07 -20.29
C TYR A 183 -27.75 10.10 -21.25
N PRO A 184 -28.62 9.66 -22.19
CA PRO A 184 -29.23 10.55 -23.18
C PRO A 184 -30.06 11.68 -22.57
N THR A 185 -30.56 11.54 -21.34
CA THR A 185 -31.30 12.60 -20.63
C THR A 185 -30.46 13.86 -20.41
N PHE A 186 -29.14 13.71 -20.30
CA PHE A 186 -28.22 14.84 -20.22
C PHE A 186 -27.91 15.46 -21.59
N GLN A 187 -28.49 15.01 -22.71
CA GLN A 187 -28.40 15.79 -23.95
C GLN A 187 -29.22 17.08 -23.88
N ASP A 188 -30.20 17.15 -22.96
CA ASP A 188 -30.94 18.37 -22.66
C ASP A 188 -30.12 19.34 -21.79
N ILE A 189 -29.89 20.54 -22.31
CA ILE A 189 -29.14 21.59 -21.62
C ILE A 189 -29.80 22.06 -20.32
N GLU A 190 -31.12 21.94 -20.19
CA GLU A 190 -31.82 22.29 -18.95
C GLU A 190 -31.52 21.31 -17.81
N ILE A 191 -31.29 20.04 -18.14
CA ILE A 191 -30.82 19.04 -17.17
C ILE A 191 -29.41 19.37 -16.69
N TRP A 192 -28.54 19.84 -17.58
CA TRP A 192 -27.20 20.33 -17.21
C TRP A 192 -27.26 21.54 -16.29
N LYS A 193 -28.12 22.52 -16.56
CA LYS A 193 -28.30 23.67 -15.66
C LYS A 193 -28.74 23.24 -14.26
N GLN A 194 -29.69 22.30 -14.17
CA GLN A 194 -30.13 21.75 -12.88
C GLN A 194 -28.99 21.02 -12.16
N TYR A 195 -28.23 20.21 -12.88
CA TYR A 195 -27.09 19.49 -12.35
C TYR A 195 -26.01 20.45 -11.82
N LEU A 196 -25.57 21.41 -12.62
CA LEU A 196 -24.54 22.40 -12.24
C LEU A 196 -25.01 23.29 -11.09
N SER A 197 -26.30 23.62 -11.01
CA SER A 197 -26.88 24.29 -9.85
C SER A 197 -26.68 23.47 -8.56
N LYS A 198 -26.97 22.16 -8.60
CA LYS A 198 -26.71 21.27 -7.45
C LYS A 198 -25.22 21.16 -7.10
N VAL A 199 -24.34 21.18 -8.10
CA VAL A 199 -22.89 21.22 -7.87
C VAL A 199 -22.48 22.50 -7.13
N LYS A 200 -22.95 23.67 -7.59
CA LYS A 200 -22.70 24.97 -6.95
C LYS A 200 -23.19 25.08 -5.52
N GLU A 201 -24.30 24.42 -5.23
CA GLU A 201 -24.89 24.36 -3.89
C GLU A 201 -24.08 23.48 -2.93
N SER A 202 -23.17 22.64 -3.40
CA SER A 202 -22.36 21.80 -2.53
C SER A 202 -21.08 22.49 -2.08
N ASP A 203 -20.92 22.69 -0.78
CA ASP A 203 -19.69 23.21 -0.20
C ASP A 203 -18.51 22.24 -0.39
N PHE A 204 -18.80 20.93 -0.50
CA PHE A 204 -17.75 19.92 -0.70
C PHE A 204 -17.24 19.96 -2.13
N LEU A 205 -18.15 19.94 -3.11
CA LEU A 205 -17.78 19.94 -4.53
C LEU A 205 -17.08 21.25 -4.93
N MET A 206 -17.45 22.35 -4.27
CA MET A 206 -16.85 23.68 -4.50
C MET A 206 -15.65 23.99 -3.59
N GLY A 207 -15.18 23.04 -2.76
CA GLY A 207 -13.99 23.21 -1.93
C GLY A 207 -14.12 24.24 -0.79
N ARG A 208 -15.36 24.56 -0.37
CA ARG A 208 -15.72 25.57 0.64
C ARG A 208 -15.80 24.99 2.07
N GLY A 209 -14.81 24.18 2.47
CA GLY A 209 -14.70 23.56 3.82
C GLY A 209 -14.07 24.47 4.90
N ASP A 210 -14.16 24.07 6.18
CA ASP A 210 -14.00 24.99 7.34
C ASP A 210 -12.57 25.19 7.89
N GLU A 211 -11.51 24.63 7.31
CA GLU A 211 -10.15 24.81 7.88
C GLU A 211 -9.07 25.14 6.85
N VAL A 212 -9.23 24.71 5.59
CA VAL A 212 -8.32 25.02 4.48
C VAL A 212 -9.14 25.13 3.21
N LYS A 213 -8.99 26.25 2.47
CA LYS A 213 -9.64 26.43 1.16
C LYS A 213 -9.10 25.37 0.19
N GLN A 214 -9.92 24.39 -0.17
CA GLN A 214 -9.57 23.39 -1.18
C GLN A 214 -10.02 23.89 -2.55
N PRO A 215 -9.33 23.52 -3.63
CA PRO A 215 -9.84 23.79 -4.97
C PRO A 215 -11.16 23.04 -5.18
N PRO A 216 -12.09 23.58 -5.99
CA PRO A 216 -13.24 22.81 -6.46
C PRO A 216 -12.80 21.52 -7.17
N LEU A 217 -13.71 20.54 -7.22
CA LEU A 217 -13.43 19.30 -7.97
C LEU A 217 -13.23 19.60 -9.45
N ALA A 218 -12.27 18.90 -10.06
CA ALA A 218 -11.93 19.07 -11.47
C ALA A 218 -13.11 18.75 -12.40
N VAL A 219 -13.16 19.40 -13.57
CA VAL A 219 -14.21 19.18 -14.57
C VAL A 219 -14.31 17.72 -14.99
N SER A 220 -13.18 17.00 -15.03
CA SER A 220 -13.15 15.57 -15.32
C SER A 220 -13.92 14.70 -14.30
N TRP A 221 -14.07 15.17 -13.06
CA TRP A 221 -14.88 14.50 -12.03
C TRP A 221 -16.37 14.83 -12.21
N ILE A 222 -16.68 16.09 -12.56
CA ILE A 222 -18.03 16.57 -12.83
C ILE A 222 -18.63 15.84 -14.04
N CYS A 223 -17.82 15.55 -15.05
CA CYS A 223 -18.22 14.82 -16.25
C CYS A 223 -18.10 13.28 -16.11
N ASP A 224 -17.92 12.74 -14.89
CA ASP A 224 -17.98 11.30 -14.66
C ASP A 224 -19.46 10.85 -14.47
N PRO A 225 -19.93 9.84 -15.20
CA PRO A 225 -21.34 9.46 -15.17
C PRO A 225 -21.87 9.01 -13.82
N LYS A 226 -21.05 8.27 -13.06
CA LYS A 226 -21.45 7.79 -11.74
C LYS A 226 -21.58 8.96 -10.75
N ASN A 227 -20.62 9.88 -10.79
CA ASN A 227 -20.60 11.03 -9.90
C ASN A 227 -21.77 11.98 -10.17
N ALA A 228 -22.11 12.22 -11.44
CA ALA A 228 -23.25 13.08 -11.80
C ALA A 228 -24.57 12.54 -11.25
N MET A 229 -24.78 11.22 -11.29
CA MET A 229 -25.95 10.58 -10.71
C MET A 229 -26.00 10.75 -9.18
N ASP A 230 -24.87 10.56 -8.48
CA ASP A 230 -24.80 10.77 -7.03
C ASP A 230 -25.16 12.21 -6.62
N VAL A 231 -24.78 13.20 -7.42
CA VAL A 231 -25.16 14.60 -7.22
C VAL A 231 -26.65 14.83 -7.50
N MET A 232 -27.17 14.26 -8.58
CA MET A 232 -28.59 14.36 -8.93
C MET A 232 -29.48 13.74 -7.84
N ASP A 233 -29.06 12.63 -7.26
CA ASP A 233 -29.69 11.96 -6.11
C ASP A 233 -29.58 12.76 -4.80
N GLY A 234 -28.83 13.86 -4.79
CA GLY A 234 -28.72 14.77 -3.66
C GLY A 234 -27.75 14.33 -2.56
N LYS A 235 -26.88 13.34 -2.83
CA LYS A 235 -25.88 12.86 -1.86
C LYS A 235 -24.90 13.95 -1.41
N TYR A 236 -24.76 15.00 -2.21
CA TYR A 236 -23.86 16.13 -1.95
C TYR A 236 -24.58 17.42 -1.46
N LYS A 237 -25.86 17.35 -1.09
CA LYS A 237 -26.60 18.46 -0.46
C LYS A 237 -26.16 18.69 0.99
N ASN A 238 -25.02 19.36 1.16
CA ASN A 238 -24.42 19.58 2.49
C ASN A 238 -24.61 21.02 3.03
N ARG A 239 -24.91 22.01 2.18
CA ARG A 239 -25.09 23.41 2.58
C ARG A 239 -26.31 23.64 3.48
N LEU A 240 -27.44 22.97 3.20
CA LEU A 240 -28.65 23.02 4.04
C LEU A 240 -28.48 22.35 5.41
N ARG A 241 -27.55 21.39 5.54
CA ARG A 241 -27.27 20.72 6.83
C ARG A 241 -26.50 21.61 7.80
N ARG A 242 -25.65 22.52 7.31
CA ARG A 242 -24.90 23.48 8.15
C ARG A 242 -25.76 24.64 8.64
N ALA A 243 -26.68 25.16 7.82
CA ALA A 243 -27.58 26.25 8.22
C ALA A 243 -28.53 25.86 9.38
N ASN A 244 -28.84 24.56 9.54
CA ASN A 244 -29.72 24.03 10.59
C ASN A 244 -28.96 23.36 11.76
N ALA A 245 -27.63 23.37 11.75
CA ALA A 245 -26.85 22.79 12.85
C ALA A 245 -26.62 23.86 13.93
N ALA A 246 -27.18 23.64 15.13
CA ALA A 246 -26.92 24.50 16.29
C ALA A 246 -25.41 24.61 16.57
N PRO A 247 -24.90 25.78 16.99
CA PRO A 247 -23.48 25.96 17.26
C PRO A 247 -23.04 24.97 18.33
N ARG A 248 -21.99 24.19 18.03
CA ARG A 248 -21.33 23.32 19.01
C ARG A 248 -20.77 24.18 20.12
N ILE A 249 -21.41 24.15 21.29
CA ILE A 249 -20.82 24.65 22.53
C ILE A 249 -19.65 23.70 22.83
N LEU A 250 -18.43 24.25 22.75
CA LEU A 250 -17.22 23.59 23.21
C LEU A 250 -17.28 23.56 24.74
N VAL A 251 -17.34 22.36 25.32
CA VAL A 251 -17.03 22.09 26.73
C VAL A 251 -15.72 21.32 26.77
#